data_AF-A0A931W0U7-F1
#
_entry.id   AF-A0A931W0U7-F1
#
_cell.length_a   1.000
_cell.length_b   1.000
_cell.length_c   1.000
_cell.angle_alpha   90.00
_cell.angle_beta   90.00
_cell.angle_gamma   90.00
#
_symmetry.space_group_name_H-M   'P 1'
#
loop_
_entity.id
_entity.type
_entity.pdbx_description
1 polymer ?
#
loop_
_entity_poly.entity_id
_entity_poly.type
_entity_poly.pdbx_seq_one_letter_code
_entity_poly.pdbx_strand_id
1 'polypeptide(L)'
;MKRSERTSGKRIGGRVGLVGLLVFFLGGCMVSLLDQAWKGDLGPRDGNQIIVAYCQNCHVHKDIPQNQCLEEKPALYDRPPYKTAAECWICHFTERNSWALYDESRRTRRPEEVKQGQYKDFEKKALKEIGSRPQKADKGLPQQLSQQRP
;
A
#
# COMPACT_ATOMS: atom_id res chain seq x y z
N MET A 1 -15.41 -27.61 70.16
CA MET A 1 -13.93 -27.49 70.27
C MET A 1 -13.27 -28.27 69.14
N LYS A 2 -12.39 -27.58 68.38
CA LYS A 2 -11.34 -28.03 67.44
C LYS A 2 -11.50 -29.36 66.68
N ARG A 3 -11.67 -29.25 65.35
CA ARG A 3 -10.99 -30.14 64.39
C ARG A 3 -10.50 -29.33 63.19
N SER A 4 -9.22 -28.98 63.27
CA SER A 4 -8.39 -28.45 62.21
C SER A 4 -7.65 -29.63 61.61
N GLU A 5 -7.84 -29.95 60.33
CA GLU A 5 -6.81 -30.50 59.43
C GLU A 5 -7.17 -30.12 58.00
N ARG A 6 -6.53 -29.08 57.47
CA ARG A 6 -6.61 -28.68 56.06
C ARG A 6 -5.38 -29.29 55.38
N THR A 7 -5.62 -30.26 54.50
CA THR A 7 -4.60 -31.07 53.85
C THR A 7 -3.78 -30.31 52.81
N SER A 8 -2.59 -30.84 52.65
CA SER A 8 -1.43 -30.33 51.93
C SER A 8 -1.50 -30.53 50.41
N GLY A 9 -1.16 -29.46 49.68
CA GLY A 9 -0.23 -29.45 48.54
C GLY A 9 -0.50 -30.29 47.28
N LYS A 10 -0.62 -29.60 46.13
CA LYS A 10 0.25 -29.85 44.97
C LYS A 10 0.24 -28.67 43.99
N ARG A 11 1.36 -27.93 43.92
CA ARG A 11 1.64 -26.99 42.83
C ARG A 11 1.99 -27.82 41.59
N ILE A 12 1.13 -27.77 40.58
CA ILE A 12 1.47 -28.12 39.20
C ILE A 12 1.59 -26.75 38.52
N GLY A 13 2.80 -26.19 38.43
CA GLY A 13 3.79 -26.67 37.48
C GLY A 13 3.51 -25.96 36.16
N GLY A 14 3.88 -24.68 36.12
CA GLY A 14 3.69 -23.80 34.96
C GLY A 14 4.35 -24.37 33.72
N ARG A 15 3.55 -24.62 32.68
CA ARG A 15 4.02 -24.91 31.32
C ARG A 15 2.98 -24.70 30.22
N VAL A 16 1.83 -24.11 30.54
CA VAL A 16 0.76 -23.82 29.54
C VAL A 16 0.76 -22.33 29.11
N GLY A 17 1.46 -21.45 29.83
CA GLY A 17 1.43 -20.00 29.57
C GLY A 17 2.34 -19.51 28.44
N LEU A 18 3.35 -20.26 28.01
CA LEU A 18 4.37 -19.74 27.08
C LEU A 18 4.01 -19.95 25.60
N VAL A 19 3.28 -21.02 25.27
CA VAL A 19 2.94 -21.34 23.87
C VAL A 19 1.80 -20.45 23.36
N GLY A 20 0.82 -20.11 24.21
CA GLY A 20 -0.29 -19.23 23.85
C GLY A 20 0.11 -17.77 23.60
N LEU A 21 1.16 -17.30 24.27
CA LEU A 21 1.64 -15.91 24.12
C LEU A 21 2.43 -15.70 22.81
N LEU A 22 3.06 -16.75 22.28
CA LEU A 22 3.94 -16.66 21.09
C LEU A 22 3.15 -16.62 19.77
N VAL A 23 1.92 -17.14 19.75
CA VAL A 23 1.03 -17.10 18.57
C VAL A 23 0.47 -15.70 18.33
N PHE A 24 0.32 -14.88 19.38
CA PHE A 24 -0.24 -13.52 19.27
C PHE A 24 0.72 -12.50 18.62
N PHE A 25 2.03 -12.76 18.59
CA PHE A 25 3.02 -11.83 18.03
C PHE A 25 3.38 -12.07 16.56
N LEU A 26 2.87 -13.14 15.93
CA LEU A 26 3.15 -13.46 14.53
C LEU A 26 2.08 -12.95 13.55
N GLY A 27 1.15 -12.12 14.03
CA GLY A 27 0.27 -11.32 13.17
C GLY A 27 1.05 -10.18 12.51
N GLY A 28 2.04 -10.49 11.67
CA GLY A 28 2.68 -9.48 10.84
C GLY A 28 1.62 -8.84 9.95
N CYS A 29 1.43 -7.52 10.06
CA CYS A 29 0.63 -6.75 9.09
C CYS A 29 1.27 -6.94 7.71
N MET A 30 0.71 -7.84 6.91
CA MET A 30 1.16 -8.07 5.54
C MET A 30 0.83 -6.79 4.76
N VAL A 31 1.87 -6.05 4.35
CA VAL A 31 1.71 -4.86 3.51
C VAL A 31 1.19 -5.32 2.16
N SER A 32 -0.03 -4.91 1.78
CA SER A 32 -0.63 -5.36 0.52
C SER A 32 0.20 -4.87 -0.67
N LEU A 33 0.26 -5.67 -1.73
CA LEU A 33 0.93 -5.25 -2.98
C LEU A 33 0.33 -3.96 -3.56
N LEU A 34 -0.96 -3.73 -3.31
CA LEU A 34 -1.63 -2.51 -3.69
C LEU A 34 -1.09 -1.29 -2.92
N ASP A 35 -0.89 -1.41 -1.60
CA ASP A 35 -0.29 -0.35 -0.79
C ASP A 35 1.16 -0.06 -1.20
N GLN A 36 1.93 -1.11 -1.50
CA GLN A 36 3.29 -0.97 -2.06
C GLN A 36 3.27 -0.26 -3.42
N ALA A 37 2.32 -0.60 -4.30
CA ALA A 37 2.17 0.05 -5.59
C ALA A 37 1.82 1.55 -5.43
N TRP A 38 0.88 1.89 -4.54
CA TRP A 38 0.49 3.27 -4.25
C TRP A 38 1.60 4.13 -3.63
N LYS A 39 2.56 3.48 -2.95
CA LYS A 39 3.73 4.14 -2.37
C LYS A 39 4.91 4.27 -3.34
N GLY A 40 4.85 3.63 -4.50
CA GLY A 40 5.98 3.53 -5.42
C GLY A 40 7.07 2.59 -4.92
N ASP A 41 6.76 1.60 -4.09
CA ASP A 41 7.75 0.63 -3.60
C ASP A 41 8.03 -0.48 -4.63
N LEU A 42 7.18 -0.60 -5.65
CA LEU A 42 7.31 -1.56 -6.75
C LEU A 42 7.99 -0.95 -7.99
N GLY A 43 8.46 -1.83 -8.89
CA GLY A 43 8.96 -1.41 -10.20
C GLY A 43 7.85 -0.75 -11.04
N PRO A 44 8.19 0.18 -11.97
CA PRO A 44 7.20 0.96 -12.72
C PRO A 44 6.14 0.10 -13.44
N ARG A 45 6.56 -1.04 -14.03
CA ARG A 45 5.64 -1.94 -14.74
C ARG A 45 4.66 -2.61 -13.79
N ASP A 46 5.16 -3.30 -12.77
CA ASP A 46 4.34 -4.02 -11.78
C ASP A 46 3.43 -3.07 -11.00
N GLY A 47 3.96 -1.93 -10.55
CA GLY A 47 3.21 -0.91 -9.83
C GLY A 47 2.04 -0.38 -10.66
N ASN A 48 2.30 -0.01 -11.93
CA ASN A 48 1.24 0.44 -12.84
C ASN A 48 0.22 -0.66 -13.12
N GLN A 49 0.66 -1.90 -13.34
CA GLN A 49 -0.24 -3.02 -13.61
C GLN A 49 -1.18 -3.27 -12.43
N ILE A 50 -0.66 -3.27 -11.20
CA ILE A 50 -1.45 -3.46 -9.98
C ILE A 50 -2.44 -2.31 -9.79
N ILE A 51 -2.00 -1.05 -9.94
CA ILE A 51 -2.88 0.12 -9.80
C ILE A 51 -3.96 0.12 -10.87
N VAL A 52 -3.63 -0.15 -12.13
CA VAL A 52 -4.61 -0.18 -13.24
C VAL A 52 -5.62 -1.30 -13.03
N ALA A 53 -5.19 -2.51 -12.66
CA ALA A 53 -6.11 -3.61 -12.36
C ALA A 53 -7.08 -3.25 -11.22
N TYR A 54 -6.57 -2.59 -10.17
CA TYR A 54 -7.41 -2.10 -9.08
C TYR A 54 -8.38 -0.99 -9.53
N CYS A 55 -7.94 -0.06 -10.38
CA CYS A 55 -8.79 0.98 -10.94
C CYS A 55 -9.89 0.39 -11.84
N GLN A 56 -9.57 -0.56 -12.72
CA GLN A 56 -10.51 -1.20 -13.64
C GLN A 56 -11.60 -2.01 -12.92
N ASN A 57 -11.38 -2.42 -11.66
CA ASN A 57 -12.45 -2.99 -10.83
C ASN A 57 -13.52 -1.96 -10.44
N CYS A 58 -13.30 -0.67 -10.64
CA CYS A 58 -14.33 0.35 -10.50
C CYS A 58 -15.03 0.64 -11.81
N HIS A 59 -16.36 0.72 -11.74
CA HIS A 59 -17.23 0.98 -12.90
C HIS A 59 -16.83 2.22 -13.72
N VAL A 60 -16.31 3.27 -13.07
CA VAL A 60 -15.88 4.52 -13.72
C VAL A 60 -14.62 4.34 -14.57
N HIS A 61 -13.80 3.32 -14.29
CA HIS A 61 -12.46 3.17 -14.84
C HIS A 61 -12.26 1.83 -15.58
N LYS A 62 -13.35 1.08 -15.81
CA LYS A 62 -13.33 -0.26 -16.40
C LYS A 62 -12.57 -0.33 -17.73
N ASP A 63 -12.71 0.72 -18.54
CA ASP A 63 -12.18 0.76 -19.90
C ASP A 63 -10.96 1.68 -20.05
N ILE A 64 -10.27 2.03 -18.94
CA ILE A 64 -9.03 2.82 -19.03
C ILE A 64 -7.95 2.00 -19.74
N PRO A 65 -7.42 2.45 -20.89
CA PRO A 65 -6.22 1.87 -21.48
C PRO A 65 -4.99 2.37 -20.71
N GLN A 66 -4.17 1.43 -20.25
CA GLN A 66 -3.04 1.66 -19.34
C GLN A 66 -2.08 2.78 -19.78
N ASN A 67 -1.88 2.93 -21.09
CA ASN A 67 -0.86 3.83 -21.64
C ASN A 67 -1.42 5.24 -21.91
N GLN A 68 -2.70 5.34 -22.28
CA GLN A 68 -3.30 6.62 -22.69
C GLN A 68 -3.27 7.65 -21.56
N CYS A 69 -3.53 7.23 -20.31
CA CYS A 69 -3.46 8.14 -19.18
C CYS A 69 -2.04 8.69 -18.95
N LEU A 70 -1.01 7.89 -19.19
CA LEU A 70 0.39 8.28 -19.01
C LEU A 70 0.93 9.10 -20.21
N GLU A 71 0.30 9.00 -21.38
CA GLU A 71 0.65 9.79 -22.55
C GLU A 71 -0.02 11.18 -22.54
N GLU A 72 -1.29 11.25 -22.12
CA GLU A 72 -2.08 12.47 -22.23
C GLU A 72 -2.02 13.36 -20.97
N LYS A 73 -2.13 12.76 -19.78
CA LYS A 73 -2.35 13.54 -18.55
C LYS A 73 -1.12 14.32 -18.08
N PRO A 74 0.14 13.84 -18.24
CA PRO A 74 1.31 14.63 -17.85
C PRO A 74 1.39 16.00 -18.52
N ALA A 75 0.87 16.14 -19.75
CA ALA A 75 0.84 17.40 -20.49
C ALA A 75 0.01 18.50 -19.80
N LEU A 76 -0.89 18.14 -18.88
CA LEU A 76 -1.71 19.08 -18.11
C LEU A 76 -0.93 19.71 -16.95
N TYR A 77 0.24 19.18 -16.61
CA TYR A 77 1.05 19.65 -15.48
C TYR A 77 2.26 20.47 -15.96
N ASP A 78 2.57 21.53 -15.20
CA ASP A 78 3.72 22.40 -15.46
C ASP A 78 4.95 22.05 -14.60
N ARG A 79 4.80 21.14 -13.64
CA ARG A 79 5.82 20.83 -12.62
C ARG A 79 6.27 19.37 -12.66
N PRO A 80 7.58 19.08 -12.50
CA PRO A 80 8.03 17.75 -12.15
C PRO A 80 7.59 17.41 -10.70
N PRO A 81 7.34 16.12 -10.38
CA PRO A 81 7.50 14.93 -11.23
C PRO A 81 6.33 14.70 -12.20
N TYR A 82 5.22 15.43 -12.07
CA TYR A 82 3.96 15.15 -12.78
C TYR A 82 4.08 15.28 -14.30
N LYS A 83 4.80 16.31 -14.77
CA LYS A 83 5.01 16.59 -16.19
C LYS A 83 5.71 15.45 -16.94
N THR A 84 6.45 14.61 -16.22
CA THR A 84 7.20 13.48 -16.77
C THR A 84 6.75 12.16 -16.12
N ALA A 85 5.53 12.11 -15.59
CA ALA A 85 5.05 10.96 -14.85
C ALA A 85 4.90 9.75 -15.78
N ALA A 86 5.61 8.67 -15.47
CA ALA A 86 5.49 7.36 -16.12
C ALA A 86 4.78 6.33 -15.21
N GLU A 87 4.38 6.73 -14.02
CA GLU A 87 3.81 5.84 -13.01
C GLU A 87 2.55 6.44 -12.39
N CYS A 88 1.53 5.60 -12.18
CA CYS A 88 0.22 6.04 -11.70
C CYS A 88 0.29 6.68 -10.30
N TRP A 89 1.17 6.18 -9.42
CA TRP A 89 1.31 6.66 -8.03
C TRP A 89 1.84 8.10 -7.94
N ILE A 90 2.43 8.62 -9.03
CA ILE A 90 2.93 10.00 -9.08
C ILE A 90 1.76 10.98 -8.96
N CYS A 91 0.65 10.70 -9.66
CA CYS A 91 -0.53 11.56 -9.66
C CYS A 91 -1.62 11.04 -8.71
N HIS A 92 -1.76 9.72 -8.56
CA HIS A 92 -2.81 9.09 -7.78
C HIS A 92 -2.28 8.50 -6.48
N PHE A 93 -3.07 8.56 -5.41
CA PHE A 93 -2.71 8.02 -4.11
C PHE A 93 -3.96 7.64 -3.32
N THR A 94 -3.77 6.88 -2.25
CA THR A 94 -4.83 6.63 -1.27
C THR A 94 -4.59 7.42 0.00
N GLU A 95 -5.68 7.87 0.58
CA GLU A 95 -5.72 8.60 1.85
C GLU A 95 -6.59 7.79 2.80
N ARG A 96 -6.01 7.34 3.91
CA ARG A 96 -6.73 6.61 4.96
C ARG A 96 -7.17 7.59 6.03
N ASN A 97 -8.45 7.57 6.35
CA ASN A 97 -8.95 8.28 7.52
C ASN A 97 -8.61 7.47 8.78
N SER A 98 -7.78 8.04 9.66
CA SER A 98 -7.30 7.39 10.89
C SER A 98 -8.42 6.99 11.87
N TRP A 99 -9.61 7.57 11.72
CA TRP A 99 -10.75 7.37 12.63
C TRP A 99 -11.76 6.35 12.13
N ALA A 100 -11.75 6.05 10.83
CA ALA A 100 -12.63 5.06 10.22
C ALA A 100 -11.77 3.92 9.67
N LEU A 101 -11.81 2.77 10.36
CA LEU A 101 -10.98 1.60 10.08
C LEU A 101 -11.08 1.06 8.64
N TYR A 102 -12.05 1.53 7.85
CA TYR A 102 -12.33 1.07 6.49
C TYR A 102 -12.50 2.20 5.46
N ASP A 103 -12.19 3.45 5.83
CA ASP A 103 -12.33 4.58 4.91
C ASP A 103 -10.97 4.90 4.26
N GLU A 104 -10.68 4.17 3.20
CA GLU A 104 -9.56 4.46 2.30
C GLU A 104 -10.11 5.12 1.04
N SER A 105 -9.85 6.42 0.90
CA SER A 105 -10.31 7.21 -0.22
C SER A 105 -9.21 7.35 -1.27
N ARG A 106 -9.57 7.22 -2.55
CA ARG A 106 -8.64 7.49 -3.65
C ARG A 106 -8.62 8.98 -3.95
N ARG A 107 -7.41 9.51 -4.10
CA ARG A 107 -7.15 10.92 -4.37
C ARG A 107 -6.25 11.06 -5.60
N THR A 108 -6.32 12.24 -6.19
CA THR A 108 -5.48 12.64 -7.33
C THR A 108 -4.89 14.00 -7.00
N ARG A 109 -3.58 14.15 -7.18
CA ARG A 109 -2.89 15.43 -7.08
C ARG A 109 -3.23 16.23 -8.32
N ARG A 110 -4.30 17.02 -8.29
CA ARG A 110 -4.84 17.66 -9.50
C ARG A 110 -3.91 18.77 -10.02
N PRO A 111 -3.91 19.08 -11.33
CA PRO A 111 -3.06 20.13 -11.88
C PRO A 111 -3.20 21.47 -11.16
N GLU A 112 -4.42 21.85 -10.78
CA GLU A 112 -4.72 23.11 -10.10
C GLU A 112 -4.11 23.15 -8.69
N GLU A 113 -4.20 22.04 -7.95
CA GLU A 113 -3.65 21.89 -6.60
C GLU A 113 -2.11 21.84 -6.63
N VAL A 114 -1.55 21.16 -7.63
CA VAL A 114 -0.10 21.13 -7.89
C VAL A 114 0.42 22.53 -8.22
N LYS A 115 -0.29 23.29 -9.06
CA LYS A 115 0.07 24.67 -9.40
C LYS A 115 0.07 25.58 -8.17
N GLN A 116 -0.88 25.38 -7.25
CA GLN A 116 -0.93 26.06 -5.95
C GLN A 116 0.18 25.60 -4.98
N GLY A 117 0.92 24.54 -5.32
CA GLY A 117 2.04 24.05 -4.52
C GLY A 117 1.62 23.24 -3.29
N GLN A 118 0.43 22.64 -3.30
CA GLN A 118 -0.09 21.83 -2.18
C GLN A 118 0.74 20.56 -1.91
N TYR A 119 1.56 20.12 -2.88
CA TYR A 119 2.27 18.85 -2.84
C TYR A 119 3.80 18.97 -2.90
N LYS A 120 4.37 20.11 -2.48
CA LYS A 120 5.83 20.39 -2.58
C LYS A 120 6.72 19.33 -1.91
N ASP A 121 6.31 18.79 -0.78
CA ASP A 121 7.12 17.78 -0.07
C ASP A 121 7.10 16.43 -0.78
N PHE A 122 5.94 16.07 -1.35
CA PHE A 122 5.84 14.94 -2.24
C PHE A 122 6.69 15.12 -3.50
N GLU A 123 6.66 16.30 -4.13
CA GLU A 123 7.45 16.60 -5.34
C GLU A 123 8.94 16.31 -5.12
N LYS A 124 9.50 16.79 -3.99
CA LYS A 124 10.90 16.54 -3.62
C LYS A 124 11.19 15.05 -3.44
N LYS A 125 10.32 14.34 -2.73
CA LYS A 125 10.47 12.90 -2.47
C LYS A 125 10.44 12.11 -3.77
N ALA A 126 9.42 12.33 -4.59
CA ALA A 126 9.22 11.63 -5.85
C ALA A 126 10.36 11.88 -6.84
N LEU A 127 10.88 13.10 -6.94
CA LEU A 127 12.03 13.40 -7.79
C LEU A 127 13.28 12.63 -7.37
N LYS A 128 13.52 12.48 -6.06
CA LYS A 128 14.62 11.68 -5.54
C LYS A 128 14.43 10.20 -5.86
N GLU A 129 13.22 9.68 -5.68
CA GLU A 129 12.91 8.26 -5.93
C GLU A 129 13.03 7.90 -7.41
N ILE A 130 12.46 8.71 -8.30
CA ILE A 130 12.56 8.52 -9.75
C ILE A 130 14.02 8.59 -10.20
N GLY A 131 14.79 9.58 -9.71
CA GLY A 131 16.19 9.76 -10.09
C GLY A 131 17.15 8.70 -9.52
N SER A 132 16.77 8.00 -8.46
CA SER A 132 17.60 6.99 -7.79
C SER A 132 17.25 5.55 -8.17
N ARG A 133 16.10 5.31 -8.82
CA ARG A 133 15.75 3.97 -9.26
C ARG A 133 16.62 3.53 -10.44
N PRO A 134 17.32 2.38 -10.33
CA PRO A 134 17.90 1.79 -11.51
C PRO A 134 16.76 1.39 -12.46
N GLN A 135 16.95 1.59 -13.77
CA GLN A 135 16.08 1.02 -14.81
C GLN A 135 16.23 -0.52 -14.86
N LYS A 136 16.11 -1.20 -13.72
CA LYS A 136 16.32 -2.64 -13.61
C LYS A 136 15.14 -3.36 -14.23
N ALA A 137 15.49 -4.29 -15.12
CA ALA A 137 14.59 -5.20 -15.77
C ALA A 137 13.61 -5.81 -14.77
N ASP A 138 12.35 -5.55 -15.08
CA ASP A 138 11.14 -6.24 -14.65
C ASP A 138 11.43 -7.72 -14.30
N LYS A 139 11.64 -8.00 -13.02
CA LYS A 139 11.62 -9.38 -12.53
C LYS A 139 10.15 -9.73 -12.41
N GLY A 140 9.58 -10.16 -13.54
CA GLY A 140 8.14 -10.28 -13.75
C GLY A 140 7.37 -10.82 -12.55
N LEU A 141 6.20 -10.23 -12.36
CA LEU A 141 5.21 -10.54 -11.33
C LEU A 141 5.11 -12.06 -11.04
N PRO A 142 5.23 -12.49 -9.77
CA PRO A 142 5.03 -13.88 -9.39
C PRO A 142 3.65 -14.40 -9.86
N GLN A 143 3.66 -15.58 -10.50
CA GLN A 143 2.52 -16.22 -11.16
C GLN A 143 1.29 -16.50 -10.25
N GLN A 144 1.39 -16.25 -8.95
CA GLN A 144 0.33 -16.49 -7.97
C GLN A 144 -0.84 -15.48 -8.05
N LEU A 145 -0.74 -14.42 -8.85
CA LEU A 145 -1.77 -13.38 -8.98
C LEU A 145 -2.96 -13.71 -9.90
N SER A 146 -3.01 -14.90 -10.53
CA SER A 146 -4.19 -15.30 -11.30
C SER A 146 -5.41 -15.69 -10.45
N GLN A 147 -5.25 -15.86 -9.13
CA GLN A 147 -6.28 -16.51 -8.29
C GLN A 147 -6.89 -15.61 -7.21
N GLN A 148 -6.50 -14.34 -7.12
CA GLN A 148 -7.13 -13.37 -6.22
C GLN A 148 -7.95 -12.36 -7.02
N ARG A 149 -9.02 -12.85 -7.64
CA ARG A 149 -10.11 -12.01 -8.15
C ARG A 149 -11.28 -12.14 -7.14
N PRO A 150 -11.87 -11.04 -6.66
CA PRO A 150 -13.07 -11.09 -5.83
C PRO A 150 -14.25 -11.74 -6.57
#